data_AF-W4L6J4-F1
#
_entry.id   AF-W4L6J4-F1
#
_cell.length_a   1.000
_cell.length_b   1.000
_cell.length_c   1.000
_cell.angle_alpha   90.00
_cell.angle_beta   90.00
_cell.angle_gamma   90.00
#
_symmetry.space_group_name_H-M   'P 1'
#
loop_
_entity.id
_entity.type
_entity.pdbx_description
1 polymer ?
#
loop_
_entity_poly.entity_id
_entity_poly.type
_entity_poly.pdbx_seq_one_letter_code
_entity_poly.pdbx_strand_id
1 'polypeptide(L)'
;MAKPIFNYDDESDTLYISFSPGESATGIALSAHILLRLHKQERRVVGLTLLDYSILAQSTEAGPRSFPLTGLSQLSTDRRTMILDLLRQPPLSDLLFLSAYTPAQGDAIPIAALYREP
;
A
#
# COMPACT_ATOMS: atom_id res chain seq x y z
N MET A 1 3.99 16.46 11.40
CA MET A 1 3.27 15.95 10.21
C MET A 1 1.78 16.15 10.44
N ALA A 2 1.03 16.57 9.41
CA ALA A 2 -0.43 16.65 9.52
C ALA A 2 -1.02 15.24 9.68
N LYS A 3 -2.14 15.12 10.40
CA LYS A 3 -2.84 13.83 10.52
C LYS A 3 -3.35 13.40 9.14
N PRO A 4 -3.21 12.12 8.76
CA PRO A 4 -3.80 11.61 7.53
C PRO A 4 -5.32 11.81 7.52
N ILE A 5 -5.87 12.12 6.35
CA ILE A 5 -7.31 12.18 6.11
C ILE A 5 -7.75 10.84 5.52
N PHE A 6 -8.72 10.21 6.17
CA PHE A 6 -9.36 8.97 5.72
C PHE A 6 -10.73 9.29 5.15
N ASN A 7 -11.03 8.79 3.97
CA ASN A 7 -12.33 8.92 3.33
C ASN A 7 -12.73 7.58 2.74
N TYR A 8 -13.74 6.94 3.33
CA TYR A 8 -14.28 5.68 2.84
C TYR A 8 -15.48 5.96 1.93
N ASP A 9 -15.53 5.29 0.80
CA ASP A 9 -16.65 5.29 -0.14
C ASP A 9 -17.34 3.92 -0.07
N ASP A 10 -18.55 3.91 0.49
CA ASP A 10 -19.37 2.71 0.65
C ASP A 10 -19.81 2.09 -0.68
N GLU A 11 -20.02 2.90 -1.73
CA GLU A 11 -20.51 2.40 -3.02
C GLU A 11 -19.45 1.58 -3.76
N SER A 12 -18.18 1.97 -3.63
CA SER A 12 -17.05 1.35 -4.31
C SER A 12 -16.17 0.48 -3.40
N ASP A 13 -16.52 0.32 -2.12
CA ASP A 13 -15.70 -0.34 -1.09
C ASP A 13 -14.24 0.12 -1.14
N THR A 14 -14.04 1.45 -1.18
CA THR A 14 -12.72 2.05 -1.38
C THR A 14 -12.37 3.01 -0.25
N LEU A 15 -11.24 2.77 0.40
CA LEU A 15 -10.66 3.69 1.38
C LEU A 15 -9.56 4.56 0.75
N TYR A 16 -9.79 5.85 0.73
CA TYR A 16 -8.82 6.87 0.33
C TYR A 16 -8.11 7.43 1.56
N ILE A 17 -6.77 7.43 1.53
CA ILE A 17 -5.92 7.95 2.60
C ILE A 17 -5.04 9.03 2.01
N SER A 18 -5.16 10.26 2.52
CA SER A 18 -4.40 11.41 2.05
C SER A 18 -3.45 11.92 3.13
N PHE A 19 -2.16 11.91 2.83
CA PHE A 19 -1.11 12.50 3.68
C PHE A 19 -0.82 13.95 3.31
N SER A 20 -1.18 14.36 2.09
CA SER A 20 -0.99 15.72 1.59
C SER A 20 -2.18 16.13 0.70
N PRO A 21 -3.30 16.57 1.30
CA PRO A 21 -4.53 16.89 0.58
C PRO A 21 -4.33 18.00 -0.46
N GLY A 22 -4.95 17.85 -1.63
CA GLY A 22 -4.89 18.83 -2.72
C GLY A 22 -3.66 18.71 -3.64
N GLU A 23 -2.70 17.84 -3.33
CA GLU A 23 -1.53 17.65 -4.17
C GLU A 23 -1.78 16.71 -5.37
N SER A 24 -1.19 17.07 -6.51
CA SER A 24 -1.18 16.22 -7.69
C SER A 24 -0.22 15.04 -7.51
N ALA A 25 -0.71 13.83 -7.78
CA ALA A 25 0.06 12.60 -7.61
C ALA A 25 -0.03 11.69 -8.84
N THR A 26 0.96 10.82 -8.98
CA THR A 26 0.92 9.67 -9.88
C THR A 26 0.59 8.42 -9.07
N GLY A 27 -0.38 7.64 -9.54
CA GLY A 27 -0.71 6.35 -8.98
C GLY A 27 0.25 5.26 -9.45
N ILE A 28 0.71 4.43 -8.52
CA ILE A 28 1.50 3.22 -8.76
C ILE A 28 0.71 2.06 -8.15
N ALA A 29 0.19 1.18 -9.01
CA ALA A 29 -0.50 -0.02 -8.54
C ALA A 29 0.53 -0.94 -7.90
N LEU A 30 0.39 -1.18 -6.59
CA LEU A 30 1.21 -2.15 -5.86
C LEU A 30 0.61 -3.55 -5.98
N SER A 31 -0.71 -3.64 -6.04
CA SER A 31 -1.50 -4.84 -6.33
C SER A 31 -2.82 -4.44 -6.99
N ALA A 32 -3.72 -5.41 -7.21
CA ALA A 32 -5.10 -5.11 -7.64
C ALA A 32 -5.90 -4.30 -6.61
N HIS A 33 -5.49 -4.35 -5.34
CA HIS A 33 -6.23 -3.76 -4.21
C HIS A 33 -5.56 -2.52 -3.62
N ILE A 34 -4.27 -2.27 -3.94
CA ILE A 34 -3.48 -1.22 -3.29
C ILE A 34 -2.84 -0.33 -4.36
N LEU A 35 -3.18 0.96 -4.32
CA LEU A 35 -2.63 1.99 -5.19
C LEU A 35 -1.88 3.03 -4.34
N LEU A 36 -0.56 3.13 -4.56
CA LEU A 36 0.28 4.13 -3.92
C LEU A 36 0.28 5.42 -4.74
N ARG A 37 0.07 6.57 -4.10
CA ARG A 37 0.07 7.89 -4.76
C ARG A 37 1.33 8.65 -4.38
N LEU A 38 2.17 8.95 -5.37
CA LEU A 38 3.42 9.69 -5.18
C LEU A 38 3.40 11.04 -5.88
N HIS A 39 4.05 12.04 -5.28
CA HIS A 39 4.32 13.31 -5.93
C HIS A 39 5.29 13.10 -7.10
N LYS A 40 4.97 13.66 -8.28
CA LYS A 40 5.66 13.38 -9.55
C LYS A 40 7.16 13.69 -9.54
N GLN A 41 7.55 14.77 -8.87
CA GLN A 41 8.93 15.27 -8.90
C GLN A 41 9.71 14.91 -7.63
N GLU A 42 9.05 14.95 -6.48
CA GLU A 42 9.69 14.84 -5.16
C GLU A 42 9.78 13.41 -4.65
N ARG A 43 9.12 12.44 -5.30
CA ARG A 43 9.02 11.03 -4.85
C ARG A 43 8.48 10.88 -3.42
N ARG A 44 7.75 11.89 -2.95
CA ARG A 44 7.09 11.90 -1.66
C ARG A 44 5.74 11.18 -1.74
N VAL A 45 5.38 10.48 -0.68
CA VAL A 45 4.08 9.82 -0.56
C VAL A 45 2.99 10.88 -0.32
N VAL A 46 2.02 10.93 -1.23
CA VAL A 46 0.86 11.85 -1.16
C VAL A 46 -0.36 11.13 -0.58
N GLY A 47 -0.51 9.84 -0.86
CA GLY A 47 -1.64 9.07 -0.36
C GLY A 47 -1.59 7.59 -0.70
N LEU A 48 -2.61 6.88 -0.23
CA LEU A 48 -2.88 5.47 -0.50
C LEU A 48 -4.35 5.33 -0.89
N THR A 49 -4.65 4.44 -1.83
CA THR A 49 -6.02 4.02 -2.13
C THR A 49 -6.09 2.53 -1.98
N LEU A 50 -7.05 2.08 -1.18
CA LEU A 50 -7.30 0.70 -0.85
C LEU A 50 -8.66 0.32 -1.45
N LEU A 51 -8.64 -0.50 -2.49
CA LEU A 51 -9.82 -1.05 -3.16
C LEU A 51 -10.22 -2.36 -2.48
N ASP A 52 -11.50 -2.70 -2.50
CA ASP A 52 -12.04 -3.86 -1.80
C ASP A 52 -11.65 -3.83 -0.30
N TYR A 53 -11.78 -2.65 0.32
CA TYR A 53 -11.27 -2.38 1.66
C TYR A 53 -11.84 -3.34 2.70
N SER A 54 -13.13 -3.68 2.59
CA SER A 54 -13.78 -4.65 3.47
C SER A 54 -13.09 -6.02 3.46
N ILE A 55 -12.53 -6.44 2.31
CA ILE A 55 -11.76 -7.69 2.17
C ILE A 55 -10.35 -7.51 2.74
N LEU A 56 -9.69 -6.38 2.45
CA LEU A 56 -8.36 -6.06 2.95
C LEU A 56 -8.29 -6.00 4.48
N ALA A 57 -9.32 -5.44 5.12
CA ALA A 57 -9.44 -5.29 6.57
C ALA A 57 -9.85 -6.60 7.27
N GLN A 58 -10.39 -7.56 6.51
CA GLN A 58 -10.88 -8.81 7.08
C GLN A 58 -9.75 -9.62 7.75
N SER A 59 -9.98 -9.99 9.01
CA SER A 59 -9.12 -10.94 9.72
C SER A 59 -9.32 -12.37 9.22
N THR A 60 -8.24 -13.16 9.25
CA THR A 60 -8.27 -14.60 8.97
C THR A 60 -7.88 -15.37 10.23
N GLU A 61 -8.10 -16.69 10.24
CA GLU A 61 -7.66 -17.54 11.36
C GLU A 61 -6.14 -17.44 11.63
N ALA A 62 -5.35 -17.14 10.60
CA ALA A 62 -3.89 -17.01 10.69
C ALA A 62 -3.41 -15.58 11.01
N GLY A 63 -4.31 -14.61 11.11
CA GLY A 63 -3.99 -13.19 11.31
C GLY A 63 -4.51 -12.30 10.16
N PRO A 64 -3.93 -11.08 10.01
CA PRO A 64 -4.37 -10.14 8.98
C PRO A 64 -4.26 -10.74 7.57
N ARG A 65 -5.24 -10.45 6.71
CA ARG A 65 -5.18 -10.86 5.32
C ARG A 65 -4.05 -10.09 4.62
N SER A 66 -3.15 -10.83 3.98
CA SER A 66 -2.03 -10.27 3.22
C SER A 66 -2.22 -10.52 1.72
N PHE A 67 -1.73 -9.57 0.92
CA PHE A 67 -1.83 -9.61 -0.53
C PHE A 67 -0.45 -9.44 -1.17
N PRO A 68 -0.16 -10.18 -2.25
CA PRO A 68 1.09 -10.03 -2.98
C PRO A 68 1.14 -8.67 -3.68
N LEU A 69 2.30 -8.02 -3.58
CA LEU A 69 2.59 -6.75 -4.24
C LEU A 69 3.01 -6.99 -5.71
N THR A 70 2.14 -7.65 -6.47
CA THR A 70 2.40 -8.10 -7.85
C THR A 70 2.76 -6.95 -8.79
N GLY A 71 2.28 -5.74 -8.53
CA GLY A 71 2.62 -4.54 -9.31
C GLY A 71 4.10 -4.17 -9.26
N LEU A 72 4.83 -4.56 -8.21
CA LEU A 72 6.28 -4.34 -8.10
C LEU A 72 7.08 -5.09 -9.17
N SER A 73 6.57 -6.21 -9.68
CA SER A 73 7.23 -7.02 -10.71
C SER A 73 7.32 -6.29 -12.05
N GLN A 74 6.38 -5.37 -12.32
CA GLN A 74 6.31 -4.58 -13.54
C GLN A 74 7.22 -3.35 -13.51
N LEU A 75 7.81 -3.04 -12.36
CA LEU A 75 8.71 -1.90 -12.17
C LEU A 75 10.16 -2.31 -12.43
N SER A 76 10.97 -1.35 -12.90
CA SER A 76 12.43 -1.48 -12.93
C SER A 76 12.98 -1.71 -11.51
N THR A 77 14.13 -2.35 -11.40
CA THR A 77 14.78 -2.66 -10.12
C THR A 77 14.90 -1.43 -9.22
N ASP A 78 15.38 -0.30 -9.76
CA ASP A 78 15.55 0.94 -8.98
C ASP A 78 14.22 1.47 -8.43
N ARG A 79 13.16 1.41 -9.24
CA ARG A 79 11.81 1.83 -8.79
C ARG A 79 11.27 0.87 -7.75
N ARG A 80 11.46 -0.44 -7.93
CA ARG A 80 11.04 -1.46 -6.97
C ARG A 80 11.70 -1.24 -5.61
N THR A 81 13.01 -1.06 -5.58
CA THR A 81 13.77 -0.78 -4.34
C THR A 81 13.27 0.49 -3.66
N MET A 82 13.10 1.58 -4.42
CA MET A 82 12.58 2.83 -3.88
C MET A 82 11.18 2.68 -3.26
N ILE A 83 10.28 1.95 -3.92
CA ILE A 83 8.92 1.73 -3.40
C ILE A 83 8.95 0.87 -2.12
N LEU A 84 9.78 -0.17 -2.08
CA LEU A 84 9.95 -0.99 -0.88
C LEU A 84 10.51 -0.18 0.29
N ASP A 85 11.45 0.74 0.03
CA ASP A 85 11.99 1.64 1.05
C ASP A 85 10.92 2.62 1.57
N LEU A 86 10.09 3.17 0.68
CA LEU A 86 8.95 4.01 1.07
C LEU A 86 7.93 3.26 1.93
N LEU A 87 7.59 2.02 1.56
CA LEU A 87 6.62 1.19 2.30
C LEU A 87 7.10 0.86 3.72
N ARG A 88 8.41 0.86 3.97
CA ARG A 88 9.02 0.62 5.29
C ARG A 88 9.10 1.86 6.17
N GLN A 89 8.70 3.02 5.66
CA GLN A 89 8.79 4.30 6.37
C GLN A 89 7.39 4.86 6.68
N PRO A 90 7.25 5.63 7.77
CA PRO A 90 6.04 6.41 8.00
C PRO A 90 5.80 7.39 6.85
N PRO A 91 4.53 7.64 6.47
CA PRO A 91 3.32 7.16 7.14
C PRO A 91 2.83 5.78 6.66
N LEU A 92 3.52 5.13 5.71
CA LEU A 92 3.04 3.87 5.11
C LEU A 92 3.20 2.68 6.06
N SER A 93 4.32 2.60 6.79
CA SER A 93 4.57 1.53 7.77
C SER A 93 3.59 1.55 8.95
N ASP A 94 2.92 2.67 9.19
CA ASP A 94 1.92 2.81 10.25
C ASP A 94 0.57 2.18 9.85
N LEU A 95 0.36 1.96 8.55
CA LEU A 95 -0.89 1.47 7.95
C LEU A 95 -0.72 0.08 7.33
N LEU A 96 0.42 -0.17 6.68
CA LEU A 96 0.73 -1.40 5.98
C LEU A 96 1.85 -2.16 6.70
N PHE A 97 1.61 -3.43 6.99
CA PHE A 97 2.63 -4.36 7.41
C PHE A 97 3.24 -5.04 6.18
N LEU A 98 4.50 -4.73 5.88
CA LEU A 98 5.25 -5.33 4.78
C LEU A 98 6.00 -6.58 5.25
N SER A 99 5.79 -7.70 4.57
CA SER A 99 6.54 -8.94 4.80
C SER A 99 6.80 -9.65 3.46
N ALA A 100 7.33 -10.87 3.51
CA ALA A 100 7.60 -11.65 2.32
C ALA A 100 7.16 -13.10 2.51
N TYR A 101 6.56 -13.66 1.46
CA TYR A 101 6.15 -15.05 1.40
C TYR A 101 7.12 -15.83 0.50
N THR A 102 7.69 -16.91 1.01
CA THR A 102 8.67 -17.76 0.32
C THR A 102 8.16 -19.20 0.24
N PRO A 103 7.36 -19.55 -0.78
CA PRO A 103 6.74 -20.87 -0.88
C PRO A 103 7.72 -22.04 -1.10
N ALA A 104 8.89 -21.77 -1.69
CA ALA A 104 9.96 -22.74 -1.92
C ALA A 104 11.32 -22.02 -1.88
N GLN A 105 12.44 -22.77 -1.91
CA GLN A 105 13.79 -22.17 -2.05
C GLN A 105 13.86 -21.41 -3.38
N GLY A 106 13.69 -20.09 -3.32
CA GLY A 106 13.59 -19.20 -4.47
C GLY A 106 13.30 -17.76 -4.04
N ASP A 107 12.85 -16.95 -5.00
CA ASP A 107 12.61 -15.53 -4.78
C ASP A 107 11.39 -15.29 -3.87
N ALA A 108 11.61 -14.50 -2.82
CA ALA A 108 10.57 -14.12 -1.88
C ALA A 108 9.58 -13.14 -2.53
N ILE A 109 8.29 -13.39 -2.36
CA ILE A 109 7.21 -12.56 -2.89
C ILE A 109 6.87 -11.49 -1.83
N PRO A 110 7.08 -10.19 -2.11
CA PRO A 110 6.66 -9.15 -1.18
C PRO A 110 5.14 -9.17 -1.02
N ILE A 111 4.67 -9.18 0.23
CA ILE A 111 3.26 -9.16 0.59
C ILE A 111 3.01 -8.00 1.56
N ALA A 112 1.81 -7.43 1.53
CA ALA A 112 1.38 -6.41 2.48
C ALA A 112 0.02 -6.77 3.09
N ALA A 113 -0.14 -6.48 4.37
CA ALA A 113 -1.42 -6.54 5.09
C ALA A 113 -1.73 -5.20 5.74
N LEU A 114 -3.00 -4.93 6.03
CA LEU A 114 -3.36 -3.79 6.87
C LEU A 114 -2.96 -4.07 8.32
N TYR A 115 -2.22 -3.15 8.93
CA TYR A 115 -1.71 -3.30 10.31
C TYR A 115 -2.64 -2.68 11.35
N ARG A 116 -3.33 -1.59 10.98
CA ARG A 116 -4.35 -0.94 11.80
C ARG A 116 -5.56 -0.60 10.95
N GLU A 117 -6.73 -1.02 11.42
CA GLU A 117 -7.98 -0.35 11.07
C GLU A 117 -7.94 1.07 11.67
N PRO A 118 -8.25 2.13 10.91
CA PRO A 118 -8.28 3.50 11.42
C PRO A 118 -9.37 3.73 12.46
#